data_AF-A0A8S1JBC7-F1
#
_entry.id   AF-A0A8S1JBC7-F1
#
_cell.length_a   1.000
_cell.length_b   1.000
_cell.length_c   1.000
_cell.angle_alpha   90.00
_cell.angle_beta   90.00
_cell.angle_gamma   90.00
#
_symmetry.space_group_name_H-M   'P 1'
#
loop_
_entity.id
_entity.type
_entity.pdbx_description
1 polymer ?
#
loop_
_entity_poly.entity_id
_entity_poly.type
_entity_poly.pdbx_seq_one_letter_code
_entity_poly.pdbx_strand_id
1 'polypeptide(L)'
;GCRRGYTSINVVSDHECLRVRPGMEIAASRLETRRFAAMMGATTEWNKIEGFTYNPLTNQAYMASSQIRYGMEDNRRMGRRNDRYDEGGSNDIRLPYNPCGCVYEMDLDANWFLTRMDALICGSPGSSIPGNECSTRGLANPDNLAMIPEHNGLIIGEDTSKHENDVIWYYDLETRDLQRIVSTPYGSETTSPYYYPDINGWSYIMAVIQHPYGESDQDKIQEPDNTGRDAYFGYIGPLPAVGSNVRSQSALVPGLAPAPAPEPP
;
A
#
# COMPACT_ATOMS: atom_id res chain seq x y z
N GLY A 1 -12.05 -17.11 26.78
CA GLY A 1 -13.16 -17.57 25.91
C GLY A 1 -14.40 -16.73 26.15
N CYS A 2 -15.16 -16.42 25.09
CA CYS A 2 -16.31 -15.51 25.17
C CYS A 2 -17.58 -16.16 25.74
N ARG A 3 -18.47 -15.33 26.29
CA ARG A 3 -19.81 -15.78 26.74
C ARG A 3 -20.65 -16.23 25.53
N ARG A 4 -21.60 -17.14 25.76
CA ARG A 4 -22.51 -17.63 24.71
C ARG A 4 -23.20 -16.46 23.99
N GLY A 5 -23.19 -16.50 22.66
CA GLY A 5 -23.77 -15.47 21.79
C GLY A 5 -22.84 -14.29 21.50
N TYR A 6 -21.65 -14.23 22.09
CA TYR A 6 -20.60 -13.29 21.73
C TYR A 6 -19.56 -13.99 20.85
N THR A 7 -19.06 -13.27 19.85
CA THR A 7 -18.01 -13.70 18.94
C THR A 7 -16.67 -13.18 19.45
N SER A 8 -15.67 -14.07 19.47
CA SER A 8 -14.29 -13.71 19.78
C SER A 8 -13.66 -13.10 18.53
N ILE A 9 -13.07 -11.92 18.66
CA ILE A 9 -12.34 -11.25 17.58
C ILE A 9 -11.07 -10.59 18.12
N ASN A 10 -10.12 -10.30 17.23
CA ASN A 10 -8.97 -9.43 17.52
C ASN A 10 -8.87 -8.33 16.47
N VAL A 11 -8.91 -7.07 16.89
CA VAL A 11 -8.73 -5.92 15.98
C VAL A 11 -7.74 -4.93 16.58
N VAL A 12 -6.77 -4.49 15.76
CA VAL A 12 -5.75 -3.45 16.06
C VAL A 12 -4.76 -3.75 17.20
N SER A 13 -5.15 -4.52 18.24
CA SER A 13 -4.32 -5.18 19.27
C SER A 13 -5.13 -5.77 20.43
N ASP A 14 -6.47 -5.75 20.36
CA ASP A 14 -7.33 -6.02 21.50
C ASP A 14 -8.25 -7.20 21.21
N HIS A 15 -8.17 -8.21 22.08
CA HIS A 15 -9.12 -9.31 22.11
C HIS A 15 -10.46 -8.79 22.63
N GLU A 16 -11.49 -8.85 21.79
CA GLU A 16 -12.85 -8.40 22.11
C GLU A 16 -13.84 -9.56 22.01
N CYS A 17 -14.83 -9.58 22.91
CA CYS A 17 -16.00 -10.44 22.81
C CYS A 17 -17.20 -9.58 22.44
N LEU A 18 -17.64 -9.64 21.18
CA LEU A 18 -18.66 -8.74 20.64
C LEU A 18 -19.92 -9.47 20.16
N ARG A 19 -21.05 -8.78 20.19
CA ARG A 19 -22.32 -9.23 19.60
C ARG A 19 -23.02 -8.03 18.98
N VAL A 20 -23.43 -8.17 17.72
CA VAL A 20 -24.25 -7.16 17.04
C VAL A 20 -25.64 -7.14 17.69
N ARG A 21 -26.16 -5.94 17.98
CA ARG A 21 -27.52 -5.79 18.49
C ARG A 21 -28.51 -6.20 17.39
N PRO A 22 -29.61 -6.92 17.70
CA PRO A 22 -30.58 -7.32 16.69
C PRO A 22 -31.07 -6.12 15.86
N GLY A 23 -31.03 -6.25 14.53
CA GLY A 23 -31.48 -5.20 13.60
C GLY A 23 -30.46 -4.08 13.35
N MET A 24 -29.24 -4.17 13.90
CA MET A 24 -28.17 -3.17 13.73
C MET A 24 -27.05 -3.64 12.79
N GLU A 25 -27.26 -4.72 12.03
CA GLU A 25 -26.23 -5.34 11.18
C GLU A 25 -25.71 -4.35 10.11
N ILE A 26 -26.61 -3.60 9.47
CA ILE A 26 -26.24 -2.59 8.48
C ILE A 26 -25.41 -1.48 9.13
N ALA A 27 -25.86 -0.93 10.27
CA ALA A 27 -25.12 0.12 10.97
C ALA A 27 -23.74 -0.36 11.43
N ALA A 28 -23.65 -1.57 12.00
CA ALA A 28 -22.39 -2.19 12.40
C ALA A 28 -21.44 -2.35 11.21
N SER A 29 -21.95 -2.77 10.05
CA SER A 29 -21.13 -2.93 8.83
C SER A 29 -20.52 -1.63 8.31
N ARG A 30 -21.03 -0.46 8.69
CA ARG A 30 -20.58 0.86 8.20
C ARG A 30 -19.82 1.69 9.22
N LEU A 31 -20.21 1.58 10.49
CA LEU A 31 -19.64 2.38 11.58
C LEU A 31 -18.56 1.61 12.36
N GLU A 32 -18.62 0.28 12.34
CA GLU A 32 -17.69 -0.61 13.04
C GLU A 32 -17.14 -1.67 12.07
N THR A 33 -16.89 -1.26 10.83
CA THR A 33 -16.62 -2.15 9.68
C THR A 33 -15.59 -3.22 9.97
N ARG A 34 -14.46 -2.87 10.61
CA ARG A 34 -13.38 -3.82 10.92
C ARG A 34 -13.84 -4.89 11.93
N ARG A 35 -14.53 -4.49 12.99
CA ARG A 35 -15.08 -5.42 13.99
C ARG A 35 -16.16 -6.31 13.38
N PHE A 36 -17.05 -5.72 12.59
CA PHE A 36 -18.12 -6.47 11.92
C PHE A 36 -17.53 -7.49 10.94
N ALA A 37 -16.53 -7.11 10.15
CA ALA A 37 -15.83 -8.02 9.24
C ALA A 37 -15.17 -9.18 9.99
N ALA A 38 -14.45 -8.92 11.09
CA ALA A 38 -13.88 -9.97 11.93
C ALA A 38 -14.95 -10.91 12.50
N MET A 39 -16.10 -10.37 12.93
CA MET A 39 -17.24 -11.20 13.39
C MET A 39 -17.83 -12.08 12.27
N MET A 40 -17.70 -11.66 11.02
CA MET A 40 -18.10 -12.43 9.83
C MET A 40 -17.00 -13.38 9.32
N GLY A 41 -15.85 -13.45 10.01
CA GLY A 41 -14.75 -14.37 9.70
C GLY A 41 -13.71 -13.81 8.72
N ALA A 42 -13.74 -12.51 8.41
CA ALA A 42 -12.66 -11.90 7.64
C ALA A 42 -11.39 -11.73 8.50
N THR A 43 -10.22 -11.96 7.91
CA THR A 43 -8.96 -11.58 8.57
C THR A 43 -8.88 -10.06 8.73
N THR A 44 -8.43 -9.62 9.90
CA THR A 44 -8.16 -8.20 10.21
C THR A 44 -6.71 -7.95 10.60
N GLU A 45 -5.86 -8.94 10.33
CA GLU A 45 -4.45 -9.05 10.74
C GLU A 45 -3.52 -8.11 9.99
N TRP A 46 -3.89 -7.76 8.76
CA TRP A 46 -3.16 -6.80 7.93
C TRP A 46 -2.90 -5.48 8.69
N ASN A 47 -1.62 -5.13 8.79
CA ASN A 47 -1.14 -3.87 9.35
C ASN A 47 -0.49 -3.07 8.24
N LYS A 48 -0.79 -1.77 8.16
CA LYS A 48 -0.10 -0.87 7.23
C LYS A 48 -0.13 -1.39 5.78
N ILE A 49 -1.33 -1.75 5.33
CA ILE A 49 -1.63 -1.91 3.91
C ILE A 49 -2.07 -0.54 3.42
N GLU A 50 -1.37 -0.04 2.42
CA GLU A 50 -1.48 1.35 1.97
C GLU A 50 -1.90 1.40 0.49
N GLY A 51 -0.97 1.64 -0.43
CA GLY A 51 -1.25 1.79 -1.86
C GLY A 51 -1.66 0.50 -2.57
N PHE A 52 -2.49 0.66 -3.59
CA PHE A 52 -3.01 -0.39 -4.43
C PHE A 52 -3.04 0.05 -5.89
N THR A 53 -2.67 -0.84 -6.82
CA THR A 53 -2.82 -0.59 -8.26
C THR A 53 -3.15 -1.87 -9.02
N TYR A 54 -3.48 -1.76 -10.30
CA TYR A 54 -3.95 -2.86 -11.12
C TYR A 54 -3.40 -2.77 -12.55
N ASN A 55 -2.98 -3.91 -13.10
CA ASN A 55 -2.58 -4.05 -14.49
C ASN A 55 -3.75 -4.59 -15.33
N PRO A 56 -4.39 -3.75 -16.17
CA PRO A 56 -5.49 -4.17 -17.02
C PRO A 56 -5.08 -5.13 -18.14
N LEU A 57 -3.79 -5.24 -18.45
CA LEU A 57 -3.29 -6.12 -19.51
C LEU A 57 -3.05 -7.56 -19.03
N THR A 58 -2.77 -7.75 -17.74
CA THR A 58 -2.46 -9.07 -17.16
C THR A 58 -3.50 -9.56 -16.15
N ASN A 59 -4.51 -8.74 -15.81
CA ASN A 59 -5.50 -9.02 -14.76
C ASN A 59 -4.87 -9.28 -13.39
N GLN A 60 -3.81 -8.53 -13.06
CA GLN A 60 -3.09 -8.63 -11.79
C GLN A 60 -3.19 -7.33 -11.02
N ALA A 61 -3.37 -7.44 -9.71
CA ALA A 61 -3.35 -6.31 -8.79
C ALA A 61 -2.08 -6.32 -7.93
N TYR A 62 -1.73 -5.16 -7.40
CA TYR A 62 -0.56 -4.97 -6.57
C TYR A 62 -0.93 -4.15 -5.34
N MET A 63 -0.31 -4.49 -4.21
CA MET A 63 -0.61 -3.88 -2.92
C MET A 63 0.67 -3.66 -2.13
N ALA A 64 0.85 -2.47 -1.60
CA ALA A 64 1.97 -2.14 -0.74
C ALA A 64 1.60 -2.44 0.71
N SER A 65 2.55 -3.05 1.42
CA SER A 65 2.55 -3.15 2.86
C SER A 65 3.80 -2.47 3.37
N SER A 66 3.64 -1.37 4.09
CA SER A 66 4.79 -0.62 4.59
C SER A 66 5.61 -1.50 5.53
N GLN A 67 4.99 -2.40 6.31
CA GLN A 67 5.68 -3.25 7.29
C GLN A 67 4.94 -4.57 7.48
N ILE A 68 5.70 -5.66 7.66
CA ILE A 68 5.14 -6.92 8.18
C ILE A 68 5.37 -6.93 9.69
N ARG A 69 4.32 -6.70 10.48
CA ARG A 69 4.39 -6.73 11.95
C ARG A 69 3.03 -6.99 12.60
N TYR A 70 3.06 -7.28 13.89
CA TYR A 70 1.89 -7.43 14.76
C TYR A 70 1.02 -8.61 14.31
N GLY A 71 -0.27 -8.40 14.03
CA GLY A 71 -1.19 -9.48 13.62
C GLY A 71 -0.78 -10.19 12.32
N MET A 72 0.17 -9.65 11.56
CA MET A 72 0.73 -10.34 10.39
C MET A 72 1.80 -11.39 10.75
N GLU A 73 2.24 -11.43 12.00
CA GLU A 73 3.25 -12.35 12.49
C GLU A 73 2.60 -13.49 13.29
N ASP A 74 3.18 -14.69 13.24
CA ASP A 74 2.64 -15.83 14.00
C ASP A 74 2.96 -15.73 15.50
N ASN A 75 1.97 -15.32 16.31
CA ASN A 75 2.07 -15.22 17.77
C ASN A 75 3.28 -14.40 18.20
N ARG A 76 3.48 -13.27 17.52
CA ARG A 76 4.66 -12.41 17.67
C ARG A 76 4.32 -10.93 17.62
N ARG A 77 5.30 -10.15 18.08
CA ARG A 77 5.34 -8.70 18.00
C ARG A 77 6.77 -8.26 17.70
N MET A 78 6.98 -7.76 16.50
CA MET A 78 8.27 -7.28 15.98
C MET A 78 9.37 -8.34 16.15
N GLY A 79 9.07 -9.57 15.72
CA GLY A 79 9.97 -10.73 15.73
C GLY A 79 10.06 -11.46 17.07
N ARG A 80 9.46 -10.94 18.14
CA ARG A 80 9.52 -11.53 19.50
C ARG A 80 8.20 -12.22 19.84
N ARG A 81 8.26 -13.37 20.51
CA ARG A 81 7.05 -14.11 20.93
C ARG A 81 6.10 -13.19 21.71
N ASN A 82 4.84 -13.14 21.26
CA ASN A 82 3.78 -12.36 21.86
C ASN A 82 2.42 -12.78 21.26
N ASP A 83 1.56 -13.40 22.05
CA ASP A 83 0.33 -14.00 21.54
C ASP A 83 -0.84 -12.96 21.48
N ARG A 84 -0.62 -11.70 21.92
CA ARG A 84 -1.68 -10.68 22.09
C ARG A 84 -2.38 -10.30 20.77
N TYR A 85 -1.64 -10.25 19.67
CA TYR A 85 -2.17 -9.82 18.37
C TYR A 85 -3.01 -10.90 17.67
N ASP A 86 -2.86 -12.15 18.11
CA ASP A 86 -3.55 -13.32 17.57
C ASP A 86 -4.65 -13.83 18.50
N GLU A 87 -4.62 -13.43 19.78
CA GLU A 87 -5.58 -13.89 20.78
C GLU A 87 -7.03 -13.61 20.34
N GLY A 88 -7.77 -14.68 20.08
CA GLY A 88 -9.16 -14.62 19.66
C GLY A 88 -9.40 -14.20 18.21
N GLY A 89 -8.34 -13.93 17.44
CA GLY A 89 -8.37 -13.81 15.98
C GLY A 89 -8.13 -15.16 15.29
N SER A 90 -8.01 -15.15 13.97
CA SER A 90 -7.80 -16.35 13.15
C SER A 90 -6.33 -16.74 12.99
N ASN A 91 -5.39 -15.79 13.13
CA ASN A 91 -3.95 -15.98 12.86
C ASN A 91 -3.75 -16.61 11.47
N ASP A 92 -4.44 -16.07 10.46
CA ASP A 92 -4.36 -16.51 9.07
C ASP A 92 -3.03 -16.09 8.43
N ILE A 93 -2.45 -14.96 8.84
CA ILE A 93 -1.18 -14.41 8.30
C ILE A 93 -0.04 -14.77 9.25
N ARG A 94 0.95 -15.52 8.74
CA ARG A 94 2.06 -16.05 9.54
C ARG A 94 3.40 -15.73 8.90
N LEU A 95 3.68 -14.43 8.74
CA LEU A 95 4.87 -13.96 8.05
C LEU A 95 5.99 -13.58 9.05
N PRO A 96 7.27 -13.68 8.64
CA PRO A 96 8.36 -13.17 9.46
C PRO A 96 8.32 -11.64 9.53
N TYR A 97 8.66 -11.09 10.70
CA TYR A 97 8.79 -9.64 10.88
C TYR A 97 9.68 -9.00 9.82
N ASN A 98 9.17 -7.96 9.15
CA ASN A 98 9.93 -7.15 8.21
C ASN A 98 9.63 -5.64 8.43
N PRO A 99 10.55 -4.87 9.04
CA PRO A 99 10.39 -3.43 9.22
C PRO A 99 10.45 -2.61 7.93
N CYS A 100 10.94 -3.19 6.82
CA CYS A 100 11.14 -2.49 5.54
C CYS A 100 10.00 -2.74 4.55
N GLY A 101 9.02 -3.59 4.88
CA GLY A 101 7.82 -3.80 4.09
C GLY A 101 8.01 -4.61 2.81
N CYS A 102 6.91 -4.78 2.08
CA CYS A 102 6.85 -5.51 0.82
C CYS A 102 5.77 -4.94 -0.09
N VAL A 103 5.94 -5.16 -1.40
CA VAL A 103 4.86 -5.10 -2.38
C VAL A 103 4.42 -6.52 -2.68
N TYR A 104 3.11 -6.74 -2.73
CA TYR A 104 2.50 -8.02 -3.08
C TYR A 104 1.92 -7.97 -4.49
N GLU A 105 2.06 -9.07 -5.24
CA GLU A 105 1.34 -9.33 -6.48
C GLU A 105 0.12 -10.22 -6.20
N MET A 106 -0.98 -9.96 -6.88
CA MET A 106 -2.26 -10.64 -6.65
C MET A 106 -2.93 -11.01 -7.97
N ASP A 107 -3.26 -12.29 -8.12
CA ASP A 107 -3.95 -12.79 -9.31
C ASP A 107 -5.47 -12.70 -9.13
N LEU A 108 -6.15 -12.11 -10.10
CA LEU A 108 -7.61 -12.00 -10.13
C LEU A 108 -8.19 -13.00 -11.13
N ASP A 109 -9.31 -13.64 -10.76
CA ASP A 109 -10.09 -14.42 -11.70
C ASP A 109 -11.03 -13.54 -12.54
N ALA A 110 -11.82 -14.17 -13.42
CA ALA A 110 -12.78 -13.46 -14.29
C ALA A 110 -13.93 -12.76 -13.53
N ASN A 111 -14.15 -13.10 -12.25
CA ASN A 111 -15.14 -12.48 -11.39
C ASN A 111 -14.52 -11.43 -10.45
N TRP A 112 -13.24 -11.08 -10.66
CA TRP A 112 -12.47 -10.16 -9.82
C TRP A 112 -12.23 -10.68 -8.39
N PHE A 113 -12.30 -12.00 -8.19
CA PHE A 113 -11.87 -12.59 -6.93
C PHE A 113 -10.36 -12.75 -6.93
N LEU A 114 -9.73 -12.32 -5.83
CA LEU A 114 -8.33 -12.62 -5.55
C LEU A 114 -8.20 -14.13 -5.31
N THR A 115 -7.38 -14.78 -6.12
CA THR A 115 -7.15 -16.23 -6.06
C THR A 115 -5.77 -16.59 -5.52
N ARG A 116 -4.83 -15.65 -5.60
CA ARG A 116 -3.45 -15.79 -5.14
C ARG A 116 -2.91 -14.43 -4.71
N MET A 117 -2.05 -14.43 -3.70
CA MET A 117 -1.29 -13.27 -3.25
C MET A 117 0.10 -13.74 -2.83
N ASP A 118 1.13 -13.16 -3.43
CA ASP A 118 2.53 -13.45 -3.11
C ASP A 118 3.31 -12.16 -2.92
N ALA A 119 4.36 -12.22 -2.10
CA ALA A 119 5.30 -11.11 -2.00
C ALA A 119 6.08 -11.00 -3.33
N LEU A 120 5.93 -9.88 -4.02
CA LEU A 120 6.63 -9.57 -5.27
C LEU A 120 8.07 -9.14 -4.97
N ILE A 121 8.21 -8.13 -4.11
CA ILE A 121 9.49 -7.59 -3.68
C ILE A 121 9.38 -7.07 -2.25
N CYS A 122 10.40 -7.33 -1.44
CA CYS A 122 10.48 -6.87 -0.06
C CYS A 122 11.71 -6.02 0.18
N GLY A 123 11.56 -5.01 1.04
CA GLY A 123 12.67 -4.29 1.62
C GLY A 123 13.52 -5.21 2.49
N SER A 124 14.82 -4.93 2.57
CA SER A 124 15.78 -5.70 3.37
C SER A 124 16.26 -4.90 4.57
N PRO A 125 16.06 -5.37 5.81
CA PRO A 125 16.60 -4.73 6.99
C PRO A 125 18.13 -4.76 7.01
N GLY A 126 18.72 -3.69 7.52
CA GLY A 126 20.16 -3.50 7.63
C GLY A 126 20.74 -2.63 6.52
N SER A 127 21.49 -1.61 6.92
CA SER A 127 22.28 -0.76 6.05
C SER A 127 23.67 -0.55 6.63
N SER A 128 24.68 -0.42 5.76
CA SER A 128 26.01 0.04 6.14
C SER A 128 26.15 1.56 6.05
N ILE A 129 25.13 2.25 5.54
CA ILE A 129 25.10 3.71 5.40
C ILE A 129 24.42 4.31 6.64
N PRO A 130 25.07 5.21 7.38
CA PRO A 130 24.46 5.90 8.52
C PRO A 130 23.12 6.57 8.17
N GLY A 131 22.24 6.73 9.15
CA GLY A 131 20.90 7.31 8.94
C GLY A 131 19.88 6.37 8.29
N ASN A 132 20.29 5.17 7.87
CA ASN A 132 19.41 4.24 7.19
C ASN A 132 19.32 2.91 7.96
N GLU A 133 18.10 2.42 8.21
CA GLU A 133 17.83 1.13 8.84
C GLU A 133 17.53 0.03 7.82
N CYS A 134 17.00 0.40 6.65
CA CYS A 134 16.76 -0.48 5.52
C CYS A 134 17.86 -0.31 4.47
N SER A 135 18.06 -1.34 3.65
CA SER A 135 19.08 -1.30 2.60
C SER A 135 18.78 -0.19 1.59
N THR A 136 19.72 0.74 1.42
CA THR A 136 19.62 1.86 0.47
C THR A 136 19.64 1.45 -1.01
N ARG A 137 19.68 0.14 -1.30
CA ARG A 137 19.56 -0.46 -2.63
C ARG A 137 18.21 -1.17 -2.86
N GLY A 138 17.33 -1.16 -1.87
CA GLY A 138 16.01 -1.78 -1.92
C GLY A 138 14.94 -0.86 -1.35
N LEU A 139 13.75 -1.41 -1.13
CA LEU A 139 12.62 -0.68 -0.57
C LEU A 139 12.77 -0.44 0.94
N ALA A 140 12.18 0.66 1.41
CA ALA A 140 11.87 0.90 2.81
C ALA A 140 10.46 1.48 2.93
N ASN A 141 9.58 0.73 3.61
CA ASN A 141 8.18 1.12 3.85
C ASN A 141 7.48 1.61 2.56
N PRO A 142 7.36 0.75 1.54
CA PRO A 142 6.59 1.11 0.34
C PRO A 142 5.15 1.43 0.76
N ASP A 143 4.64 2.52 0.22
CA ASP A 143 3.31 3.05 0.53
C ASP A 143 2.51 3.21 -0.75
N ASN A 144 2.97 4.07 -1.66
CA ASN A 144 2.21 4.41 -2.86
C ASN A 144 2.58 3.55 -4.07
N LEU A 145 1.59 3.15 -4.87
CA LEU A 145 1.79 2.35 -6.08
C LEU A 145 1.08 2.94 -7.30
N ALA A 146 1.73 2.93 -8.45
CA ALA A 146 1.09 3.21 -9.73
C ALA A 146 1.58 2.26 -10.84
N MET A 147 0.65 1.65 -11.56
CA MET A 147 0.96 0.79 -12.69
C MET A 147 1.35 1.60 -13.94
N ILE A 148 2.31 1.10 -14.69
CA ILE A 148 2.65 1.51 -16.05
C ILE A 148 2.40 0.32 -16.97
N PRO A 149 1.15 0.11 -17.44
CA PRO A 149 0.76 -1.11 -18.14
C PRO A 149 1.60 -1.40 -19.38
N GLU A 150 1.92 -0.36 -20.17
CA GLU A 150 2.58 -0.50 -21.45
C GLU A 150 4.06 -0.89 -21.34
N HIS A 151 4.65 -0.66 -20.17
CA HIS A 151 6.01 -1.06 -19.84
C HIS A 151 6.06 -2.23 -18.86
N ASN A 152 4.90 -2.83 -18.52
CA ASN A 152 4.79 -3.85 -17.49
C ASN A 152 5.61 -3.50 -16.23
N GLY A 153 5.45 -2.27 -15.73
CA GLY A 153 6.23 -1.75 -14.61
C GLY A 153 5.39 -1.12 -13.52
N LEU A 154 5.95 -1.02 -12.33
CA LEU A 154 5.36 -0.37 -11.17
C LEU A 154 6.19 0.84 -10.76
N ILE A 155 5.52 1.94 -10.47
CA ILE A 155 6.07 3.02 -9.67
C ILE A 155 5.75 2.72 -8.21
N ILE A 156 6.76 2.79 -7.36
CA ILE A 156 6.67 2.49 -5.92
C ILE A 156 7.22 3.71 -5.16
N GLY A 157 6.38 4.37 -4.39
CA GLY A 157 6.76 5.45 -3.49
C GLY A 157 6.97 4.95 -2.05
N GLU A 158 7.97 5.50 -1.38
CA GLU A 158 8.22 5.28 0.04
C GLU A 158 7.51 6.33 0.92
N ASP A 159 7.11 5.89 2.11
CA ASP A 159 6.78 6.68 3.31
C ASP A 159 7.61 6.07 4.45
N THR A 160 8.81 6.62 4.71
CA THR A 160 9.72 6.00 5.66
C THR A 160 10.57 6.93 6.52
N SER A 161 10.76 6.49 7.77
CA SER A 161 11.83 6.97 8.64
C SER A 161 13.06 6.04 8.65
N LYS A 162 13.14 5.07 7.73
CA LYS A 162 14.21 4.04 7.68
C LYS A 162 15.15 4.19 6.49
N HIS A 163 14.80 5.04 5.54
CA HIS A 163 15.75 5.73 4.70
C HIS A 163 15.83 7.19 5.14
N GLU A 164 17.00 7.80 4.97
CA GLU A 164 17.20 9.22 5.28
C GLU A 164 16.48 10.13 4.26
N ASN A 165 16.40 9.65 3.02
CA ASN A 165 15.57 10.22 1.97
C ASN A 165 14.65 9.14 1.43
N ASP A 166 13.37 9.47 1.33
CA ASP A 166 12.41 8.64 0.63
C ASP A 166 12.71 8.61 -0.87
N VAL A 167 12.28 7.51 -1.47
CA VAL A 167 12.58 7.21 -2.86
C VAL A 167 11.31 6.88 -3.63
N ILE A 168 11.22 7.41 -4.85
CA ILE A 168 10.33 6.84 -5.87
C ILE A 168 11.16 5.88 -6.70
N TRP A 169 10.71 4.63 -6.75
CA TRP A 169 11.30 3.56 -7.53
C TRP A 169 10.46 3.27 -8.78
N TYR A 170 11.13 2.83 -9.83
CA TYR A 170 10.54 2.06 -10.93
C TYR A 170 10.95 0.60 -10.76
N TYR A 171 9.97 -0.30 -10.80
CA TYR A 171 10.17 -1.74 -10.75
C TYR A 171 9.68 -2.37 -12.05
N ASP A 172 10.58 -3.00 -12.79
CA ASP A 172 10.26 -3.74 -14.01
C ASP A 172 9.73 -5.14 -13.62
N LEU A 173 8.48 -5.46 -13.98
CA LEU A 173 7.87 -6.74 -13.60
C LEU A 173 8.42 -7.93 -14.42
N GLU A 174 9.03 -7.68 -15.57
CA GLU A 174 9.62 -8.72 -16.41
C GLU A 174 11.04 -9.05 -15.94
N THR A 175 11.93 -8.05 -15.85
CA THR A 175 13.33 -8.26 -15.45
C THR A 175 13.50 -8.38 -13.93
N ARG A 176 12.52 -7.88 -13.16
CA ARG A 176 12.56 -7.74 -11.70
C ARG A 176 13.61 -6.76 -11.21
N ASP A 177 14.03 -5.82 -12.07
CA ASP A 177 14.96 -4.77 -11.71
C ASP A 177 14.26 -3.63 -10.98
N LEU A 178 14.84 -3.22 -9.84
CA LEU A 178 14.41 -2.05 -9.08
C LEU A 178 15.36 -0.88 -9.35
N GLN A 179 14.82 0.22 -9.86
CA GLN A 179 15.58 1.41 -10.24
C GLN A 179 15.08 2.63 -9.49
N ARG A 180 16.00 3.38 -8.89
CA ARG A 180 15.68 4.67 -8.29
C ARG A 180 15.44 5.71 -9.38
N ILE A 181 14.32 6.41 -9.32
CA ILE A 181 14.01 7.49 -10.28
C ILE A 181 13.90 8.87 -9.64
N VAL A 182 13.56 8.96 -8.34
CA VAL A 182 13.56 10.21 -7.55
C VAL A 182 14.06 9.93 -6.14
N SER A 183 14.89 10.83 -5.60
CA SER A 183 15.14 10.94 -4.15
C SER A 183 14.54 12.23 -3.65
N THR A 184 13.88 12.19 -2.50
CA THR A 184 13.28 13.35 -1.88
C THR A 184 14.27 14.11 -0.99
N PRO A 185 13.97 15.35 -0.53
CA PRO A 185 14.67 16.00 0.58
C PRO A 185 14.56 15.19 1.88
N TYR A 186 15.37 15.55 2.88
CA TYR A 186 15.39 14.86 4.17
C TYR A 186 14.04 14.91 4.89
N GLY A 187 13.70 13.81 5.58
CA GLY A 187 12.53 13.73 6.45
C GLY A 187 11.20 14.02 5.76
N SER A 188 11.10 13.72 4.48
CA SER A 188 9.91 13.91 3.65
C SER A 188 9.36 12.56 3.19
N GLU A 189 8.12 12.56 2.74
CA GLU A 189 7.42 11.38 2.20
C GLU A 189 7.09 11.54 0.71
N THR A 190 7.01 10.43 -0.03
CA THR A 190 6.34 10.40 -1.34
C THR A 190 4.88 9.97 -1.21
N THR A 191 3.93 10.88 -1.47
CA THR A 191 2.50 10.63 -1.13
C THR A 191 1.61 10.29 -2.32
N SER A 192 1.98 10.67 -3.54
CA SER A 192 1.14 10.45 -4.73
C SER A 192 1.92 10.37 -6.04
N PRO A 193 2.95 9.50 -6.15
CA PRO A 193 3.50 9.19 -7.46
C PRO A 193 2.43 8.54 -8.34
N TYR A 194 2.30 9.03 -9.58
CA TYR A 194 1.30 8.48 -10.51
C TYR A 194 1.75 8.59 -11.96
N TYR A 195 1.24 7.71 -12.81
CA TYR A 195 1.55 7.68 -14.23
C TYR A 195 0.36 8.15 -15.08
N TYR A 196 0.62 9.11 -15.96
CA TYR A 196 -0.33 9.61 -16.94
C TYR A 196 0.13 9.12 -18.32
N PRO A 197 -0.56 8.15 -18.93
CA PRO A 197 -0.06 7.45 -20.12
C PRO A 197 -0.15 8.28 -21.41
N ASP A 198 -1.11 9.20 -21.51
CA ASP A 198 -1.30 10.00 -22.70
C ASP A 198 -1.97 11.35 -22.39
N ILE A 199 -1.19 12.41 -22.47
CA ILE A 199 -1.62 13.80 -22.51
C ILE A 199 -1.08 14.39 -23.81
N ASN A 200 -1.90 14.37 -24.86
CA ASN A 200 -1.58 14.87 -26.20
C ASN A 200 -0.35 14.17 -26.85
N GLY A 201 -0.26 12.85 -26.72
CA GLY A 201 0.82 12.02 -27.29
C GLY A 201 2.07 11.88 -26.42
N TRP A 202 2.03 12.41 -25.20
CA TRP A 202 3.13 12.35 -24.23
C TRP A 202 2.66 11.74 -22.91
N SER A 203 3.53 10.99 -22.27
CA SER A 203 3.32 10.44 -20.93
C SER A 203 4.17 11.14 -19.87
N TYR A 204 3.71 11.06 -18.62
CA TYR A 204 4.29 11.74 -17.48
C TYR A 204 4.23 10.88 -16.23
N ILE A 205 5.31 10.86 -15.45
CA ILE A 205 5.30 10.32 -14.09
C ILE A 205 5.29 11.51 -13.13
N MET A 206 4.22 11.66 -12.37
CA MET A 206 4.12 12.70 -11.34
C MET A 206 4.88 12.26 -10.10
N ALA A 207 5.52 13.23 -9.43
CA ALA A 207 6.13 13.08 -8.12
C ALA A 207 5.56 14.15 -7.19
N VAL A 208 5.06 13.72 -6.03
CA VAL A 208 4.57 14.61 -4.98
C VAL A 208 5.31 14.27 -3.70
N ILE A 209 5.97 15.28 -3.14
CA ILE A 209 6.80 15.17 -1.94
C ILE A 209 6.11 15.96 -0.84
N GLN A 210 5.71 15.27 0.22
CA GLN A 210 5.01 15.86 1.35
C GLN A 210 5.97 16.21 2.49
N HIS A 211 5.59 17.24 3.25
CA HIS A 211 6.12 17.63 4.57
C HIS A 211 7.65 17.53 4.77
N PRO A 212 8.50 18.10 3.89
CA PRO A 212 9.95 18.06 4.05
C PRO A 212 10.43 18.46 5.44
N TYR A 213 11.39 17.69 5.97
CA TYR A 213 11.93 17.83 7.33
C TYR A 213 10.86 17.62 8.42
N GLY A 214 9.86 16.79 8.15
CA GLY A 214 8.69 16.53 9.00
C GLY A 214 8.80 15.22 9.79
N GLU A 215 9.25 14.14 9.16
CA GLU A 215 9.24 12.80 9.78
C GLU A 215 10.51 12.46 10.54
N SER A 216 11.65 12.66 9.89
CA SER A 216 13.00 12.54 10.43
C SER A 216 13.78 13.82 10.15
N ASP A 217 15.01 13.91 10.66
CA ASP A 217 15.98 14.93 10.23
C ASP A 217 15.44 16.38 10.29
N GLN A 218 14.57 16.65 11.27
CA GLN A 218 13.83 17.92 11.36
C GLN A 218 14.76 19.13 11.54
N ASP A 219 15.97 18.90 12.07
CA ASP A 219 17.02 19.89 12.24
C ASP A 219 17.65 20.32 10.91
N LYS A 220 17.54 19.52 9.85
CA LYS A 220 18.04 19.85 8.51
C LYS A 220 17.36 21.05 7.87
N ILE A 221 16.21 21.48 8.38
CA ILE A 221 15.59 22.76 8.01
C ILE A 221 16.47 23.97 8.35
N GLN A 222 17.44 23.82 9.25
CA GLN A 222 18.38 24.88 9.63
C GLN A 222 19.61 24.93 8.73
N GLU A 223 19.81 23.94 7.85
CA GLU A 223 20.96 23.94 6.94
C GLU A 223 20.79 25.03 5.86
N PRO A 224 21.88 25.68 5.42
CA PRO A 224 21.79 26.82 4.50
C PRO A 224 21.09 26.52 3.17
N ASP A 225 21.19 25.27 2.71
CA ASP A 225 20.68 24.83 1.40
C ASP A 225 19.24 24.28 1.47
N ASN A 226 18.56 24.40 2.62
CA ASN A 226 17.17 24.00 2.75
C ASN A 226 16.26 24.85 1.85
N THR A 227 15.20 24.24 1.34
CA THR A 227 14.22 24.90 0.44
C THR A 227 12.87 25.14 1.11
N GLY A 228 12.80 25.02 2.45
CA GLY A 228 11.57 25.19 3.22
C GLY A 228 10.76 23.90 3.41
N ARG A 229 9.63 24.03 4.14
CA ARG A 229 8.72 22.93 4.52
C ARG A 229 7.52 22.76 3.58
N ASP A 230 7.46 23.57 2.52
CA ASP A 230 6.38 23.48 1.55
C ASP A 230 6.50 22.17 0.76
N ALA A 231 5.37 21.56 0.43
CA ALA A 231 5.33 20.37 -0.40
C ALA A 231 5.87 20.66 -1.81
N TYR A 232 6.59 19.71 -2.39
CA TYR A 232 7.03 19.79 -3.79
C TYR A 232 6.10 18.99 -4.67
N PHE A 233 5.81 19.51 -5.87
CA PHE A 233 5.21 18.74 -6.94
C PHE A 233 6.08 18.88 -8.19
N GLY A 234 6.19 17.81 -8.96
CA GLY A 234 6.97 17.78 -10.19
C GLY A 234 6.57 16.60 -11.06
N TYR A 235 7.22 16.48 -12.20
CA TYR A 235 7.01 15.35 -13.11
C TYR A 235 8.27 14.99 -13.87
N ILE A 236 8.36 13.71 -14.27
CA ILE A 236 9.32 13.20 -15.23
C ILE A 236 8.59 13.10 -16.57
N GLY A 237 9.05 13.87 -17.57
CA GLY A 237 8.46 13.92 -18.90
C GLY A 237 8.84 15.21 -19.65
N PRO A 238 8.31 15.41 -20.87
CA PRO A 238 7.43 14.48 -21.57
C PRO A 238 8.20 13.24 -22.08
N LEU A 239 7.65 12.05 -21.84
CA LEU A 239 8.10 10.80 -22.47
C LEU A 239 7.14 10.46 -23.63
N PRO A 240 7.59 9.83 -24.73
CA PRO A 240 6.67 9.41 -25.78
C PRO A 240 5.57 8.50 -25.21
N ALA A 241 4.30 8.79 -25.50
CA ALA A 241 3.22 7.89 -25.12
C ALA A 241 3.36 6.56 -25.88
N VAL A 242 3.36 5.45 -25.16
CA VAL A 242 3.39 4.12 -25.77
C VAL A 242 1.97 3.72 -26.09
N GLY A 243 1.51 4.00 -27.31
CA GLY A 243 0.30 3.39 -27.85
C GLY A 243 -0.94 4.27 -28.00
N SER A 244 -0.84 5.36 -28.78
CA SER A 244 -2.00 5.91 -29.51
C SER A 244 -2.48 5.02 -30.67
N ASN A 245 -1.85 3.85 -30.88
CA ASN A 245 -2.20 2.84 -31.89
C ASN A 245 -2.71 1.52 -31.30
N VAL A 246 -2.94 1.43 -29.98
CA VAL A 246 -3.81 0.37 -29.46
C VAL A 246 -5.22 0.76 -29.86
N ARG A 247 -5.77 0.01 -30.83
CA ARG A 247 -7.16 0.13 -31.28
C ARG A 247 -8.05 0.50 -30.12
N SER A 248 -8.96 1.42 -30.39
CA SER A 248 -10.22 1.66 -29.69
C SER A 248 -11.01 0.34 -29.55
N GLN A 249 -10.52 -0.59 -28.74
CA GLN A 249 -11.40 -1.51 -28.05
C GLN A 249 -11.83 -0.74 -26.82
N SER A 250 -12.93 -0.01 -27.04
CA SER A 250 -13.87 0.32 -26.01
C SER A 250 -14.08 -0.92 -25.14
N ALA A 251 -13.33 -1.05 -24.06
CA ALA A 251 -13.79 -1.72 -22.86
C ALA A 251 -14.80 -0.75 -22.21
N LEU A 252 -15.91 -0.51 -22.90
CA LEU A 252 -17.17 -0.36 -22.21
C LEU A 252 -17.28 -1.64 -21.38
N VAL A 253 -17.02 -1.52 -20.08
CA VAL A 253 -17.44 -2.52 -19.10
C VAL A 253 -18.92 -2.77 -19.38
N PRO A 254 -19.33 -3.92 -19.93
CA PRO A 254 -20.74 -4.19 -20.11
C PRO A 254 -21.30 -4.45 -18.72
N GLY A 255 -22.05 -3.51 -18.16
CA GLY A 255 -22.97 -3.83 -17.05
C GLY A 255 -22.84 -3.06 -15.74
N LEU A 256 -22.13 -1.93 -15.65
CA LEU A 256 -22.43 -0.98 -14.56
C LEU A 256 -23.62 -0.12 -14.98
N ALA A 257 -24.83 -0.61 -14.67
CA ALA A 257 -26.02 0.24 -14.70
C ALA A 257 -25.77 1.46 -13.79
N PRO A 258 -26.12 2.68 -14.24
CA PRO A 258 -26.05 3.86 -13.38
C PRO A 258 -26.89 3.60 -12.12
N ALA A 259 -26.35 3.99 -10.96
CA ALA A 259 -27.08 3.91 -9.71
C ALA A 259 -28.44 4.63 -9.85
N PRO A 260 -29.55 4.05 -9.37
CA PRO A 260 -30.84 4.71 -9.42
C PRO A 260 -30.77 6.04 -8.69
N ALA A 261 -31.36 7.08 -9.30
CA ALA A 261 -31.47 8.38 -8.67
C ALA A 261 -32.18 8.24 -7.31
N PRO A 262 -31.76 8.98 -6.27
CA PRO A 262 -32.46 8.96 -5.00
C PRO A 262 -33.90 9.42 -5.20
N GLU A 263 -34.84 8.68 -4.63
CA GLU A 263 -36.25 9.09 -4.63
C GLU A 263 -36.39 10.43 -3.89
N PRO A 264 -37.23 11.36 -4.40
CA PRO A 264 -37.54 12.60 -3.70
C PRO A 264 -38.26 12.31 -2.37
N PRO A 265 -38.19 13.24 -1.41
CA PRO A 265 -38.64 13.03 -0.02
C PRO A 265 -40.12 12.69 0.13
#